data_AF-A0A9P1BPA0-F1
#
_entry.id   AF-A0A9P1BPA0-F1
#
_cell.length_a   1.000
_cell.length_b   1.000
_cell.length_c   1.000
_cell.angle_alpha   90.00
_cell.angle_beta   90.00
_cell.angle_gamma   90.00
#
_symmetry.space_group_name_H-M   'P 1'
#
loop_
_entity.id
_entity.type
_entity.pdbx_description
1 polymer ?
#
loop_
_entity_poly.entity_id
_entity_poly.type
_entity_poly.pdbx_seq_one_letter_code
_entity_poly.pdbx_strand_id
1 'polypeptide(L)'
;MGMADVEHSTPFTFNTFCRMYCATKPFIATAVMRFVEEGRATLDDRLSDYIPEFATTKVKVEKTQELVEPKRPILLRHLLCHLSGIGYAPEVGEPIEDDITQAYWDLQHDVQRKKIKSLTAFTRALAKIPLCDHPGNEYIYGFSFDVLGRVLEVIGGKSLDKVLNEKVFQPLKMQETKWALNRGELPRLAACYAHRDTWKKIYSHRKPVKPVRPNLVRIDGEAQKDSHWLQGQQCSLMSGGGFMGYLYGGLVSTVLDTGKFVQMLMKKGVMMNGKRFLKASTVAQMEKNRIRKGDKVNFLGNIGTYRHGHEYGMGGAACTYWSIDREDETAAVWFTQHVDMPEVEEMKGVHHKKADLWAMLHKAVKETRRRSQKRRSNGVIPVKKKGKRAK
;
A
#
# COMPACT_ATOMS: atom_id res chain seq x y z
N MET A 1 -11.43 16.90 12.98
CA MET A 1 -10.92 16.58 11.62
C MET A 1 -10.58 17.89 10.93
N GLY A 2 -9.58 17.90 10.03
CA GLY A 2 -9.12 19.09 9.31
C GLY A 2 -9.81 19.27 7.95
N MET A 3 -9.11 19.88 7.00
CA MET A 3 -9.60 20.09 5.62
C MET A 3 -9.04 19.02 4.66
N ALA A 4 -9.86 18.63 3.68
CA ALA A 4 -9.46 17.84 2.51
C ALA A 4 -8.92 18.70 1.38
N ASP A 5 -9.38 19.96 1.27
CA ASP A 5 -8.86 20.98 0.36
C ASP A 5 -8.86 22.31 1.12
N VAL A 6 -7.68 22.88 1.32
CA VAL A 6 -7.46 24.11 2.11
C VAL A 6 -7.96 25.33 1.35
N GLU A 7 -7.68 25.40 0.05
CA GLU A 7 -8.05 26.51 -0.84
C GLU A 7 -9.56 26.67 -0.92
N HIS A 8 -10.29 25.55 -0.97
CA HIS A 8 -11.74 25.52 -1.08
C HIS A 8 -12.44 25.31 0.26
N SER A 9 -11.71 25.30 1.38
CA SER A 9 -12.25 25.03 2.72
C SER A 9 -13.12 23.76 2.80
N THR A 10 -12.76 22.73 2.02
CA THR A 10 -13.52 21.47 1.97
C THR A 10 -13.18 20.64 3.20
N PRO A 11 -14.16 20.24 4.03
CA PRO A 11 -13.88 19.47 5.25
C PRO A 11 -13.42 18.05 4.92
N PHE A 12 -12.47 17.53 5.71
CA PHE A 12 -12.08 16.12 5.64
C PHE A 12 -13.11 15.26 6.37
N THR A 13 -13.52 14.16 5.72
CA THR A 13 -14.46 13.18 6.27
C THR A 13 -13.91 11.76 6.10
N PHE A 14 -14.51 10.78 6.77
CA PHE A 14 -14.12 9.37 6.56
C PHE A 14 -14.41 8.86 5.14
N ASN A 15 -15.21 9.59 4.35
CA ASN A 15 -15.57 9.30 2.96
C ASN A 15 -14.70 10.07 1.94
N THR A 16 -13.78 10.91 2.40
CA THR A 16 -12.83 11.61 1.54
C THR A 16 -11.92 10.59 0.86
N PHE A 17 -11.79 10.69 -0.47
CA PHE A 17 -10.84 9.86 -1.22
C PHE A 17 -9.43 10.36 -0.98
N CYS A 18 -8.53 9.40 -0.76
CA CYS A 18 -7.11 9.62 -0.57
C CYS A 18 -6.32 8.70 -1.50
N ARG A 19 -5.26 9.24 -2.10
CA ARG A 19 -4.31 8.48 -2.91
C ARG A 19 -3.53 7.55 -2.00
N MET A 20 -3.58 6.25 -2.33
CA MET A 20 -2.99 5.20 -1.51
C MET A 20 -1.51 5.00 -1.82
N TYR A 21 -1.08 5.25 -3.07
CA TYR A 21 0.27 4.93 -3.52
C TYR A 21 0.67 3.52 -3.06
N CYS A 22 1.81 3.37 -2.37
CA CYS A 22 2.33 2.12 -1.86
C CYS A 22 1.36 1.38 -0.91
N ALA A 23 0.42 2.06 -0.26
CA ALA A 23 -0.65 1.41 0.51
C ALA A 23 -1.65 0.62 -0.37
N THR A 24 -1.41 0.53 -1.69
CA THR A 24 -2.05 -0.41 -2.63
C THR A 24 -1.55 -1.84 -2.46
N LYS A 25 -0.27 -2.02 -2.10
CA LYS A 25 0.41 -3.32 -2.01
C LYS A 25 -0.34 -4.37 -1.16
N PRO A 26 -0.90 -4.03 0.02
CA PRO A 26 -1.62 -5.01 0.84
C PRO A 26 -2.83 -5.63 0.14
N PHE A 27 -3.50 -4.89 -0.75
CA PHE A 27 -4.63 -5.41 -1.53
C PHE A 27 -4.16 -6.38 -2.62
N ILE A 28 -3.02 -6.08 -3.27
CA ILE A 28 -2.37 -6.98 -4.22
C ILE A 28 -1.95 -8.28 -3.51
N ALA A 29 -1.25 -8.18 -2.38
CA ALA A 29 -0.86 -9.35 -1.58
C ALA A 29 -2.07 -10.19 -1.17
N THR A 30 -3.15 -9.55 -0.75
CA THR A 30 -4.39 -10.23 -0.38
C THR A 30 -5.00 -11.00 -1.56
N ALA A 31 -5.04 -10.39 -2.75
CA ALA A 31 -5.53 -11.08 -3.95
C ALA A 31 -4.67 -12.29 -4.32
N VAL A 32 -3.34 -12.19 -4.19
CA VAL A 32 -2.43 -13.34 -4.38
C VAL A 32 -2.78 -14.45 -3.39
N MET A 33 -2.93 -14.12 -2.11
CA MET A 33 -3.28 -15.13 -1.09
C MET A 33 -4.67 -15.74 -1.29
N ARG A 34 -5.63 -15.02 -1.88
CA ARG A 34 -6.93 -15.58 -2.27
C ARG A 34 -6.77 -16.66 -3.35
N PHE A 35 -5.93 -16.44 -4.36
CA PHE A 35 -5.62 -17.47 -5.35
C PHE A 35 -4.83 -18.65 -4.76
N VAL A 36 -3.96 -18.40 -3.78
CA VAL A 36 -3.28 -19.47 -3.04
C VAL A 36 -4.27 -20.34 -2.27
N GLU A 37 -5.27 -19.75 -1.59
CA GLU A 37 -6.33 -20.53 -0.92
C GLU A 37 -7.19 -21.34 -1.89
N GLU A 38 -7.36 -20.86 -3.12
CA GLU A 38 -8.08 -21.53 -4.21
C GLU A 38 -7.25 -22.63 -4.89
N GLY A 39 -5.98 -22.80 -4.52
CA GLY A 39 -5.07 -23.77 -5.14
C GLY A 39 -4.66 -23.42 -6.57
N ARG A 40 -4.85 -22.15 -6.98
CA ARG A 40 -4.54 -21.65 -8.34
C ARG A 40 -3.15 -21.04 -8.46
N ALA A 41 -2.47 -20.91 -7.34
CA ALA A 41 -1.08 -20.50 -7.24
C ALA A 41 -0.49 -21.05 -5.94
N THR A 42 0.82 -21.14 -5.87
CA THR A 42 1.56 -21.36 -4.62
C THR A 42 2.56 -20.26 -4.41
N LEU A 43 2.99 -20.08 -3.16
CA LEU A 43 4.04 -19.12 -2.83
C LEU A 43 5.41 -19.50 -3.41
N ASP A 44 5.60 -20.78 -3.81
CA ASP A 44 6.82 -21.32 -4.46
C ASP A 44 6.72 -21.38 -5.99
N ASP A 45 5.63 -20.89 -6.58
CA ASP A 45 5.52 -20.85 -8.03
C ASP A 45 6.57 -19.87 -8.59
N ARG A 46 7.17 -20.26 -9.72
CA ARG A 46 8.20 -19.45 -10.38
C ARG A 46 7.51 -18.32 -11.12
N LEU A 47 8.06 -17.12 -11.05
CA LEU A 47 7.55 -15.97 -11.80
C LEU A 47 7.50 -16.25 -13.31
N SER A 48 8.49 -16.96 -13.84
CA SER A 48 8.58 -17.35 -15.26
C SER A 48 7.41 -18.19 -15.74
N ASP A 49 6.71 -18.91 -14.85
CA ASP A 49 5.56 -19.73 -15.22
C ASP A 49 4.33 -18.86 -15.56
N TYR A 50 4.32 -17.61 -15.07
CA TYR A 50 3.28 -16.61 -15.35
C TYR A 50 3.72 -15.54 -16.35
N ILE A 51 5.00 -15.16 -16.31
CA ILE A 51 5.59 -14.12 -17.15
C ILE A 51 6.91 -14.68 -17.71
N PRO A 52 6.85 -15.43 -18.84
CA PRO A 52 8.00 -16.16 -19.38
C PRO A 52 9.22 -15.29 -19.66
N GLU A 53 9.03 -13.99 -19.92
CA GLU A 53 10.14 -13.06 -20.16
C GLU A 53 11.13 -12.96 -18.98
N PHE A 54 10.71 -13.26 -17.75
CA PHE A 54 11.61 -13.30 -16.59
C PHE A 54 12.51 -14.55 -16.51
N ALA A 55 12.32 -15.53 -17.41
CA ALA A 55 13.16 -16.74 -17.42
C ALA A 55 14.62 -16.46 -17.81
N THR A 56 14.88 -15.36 -18.51
CA THR A 56 16.21 -14.99 -19.02
C THR A 56 16.81 -13.75 -18.33
N THR A 57 16.13 -13.21 -17.31
CA THR A 57 16.60 -12.01 -16.59
C THR A 57 17.86 -12.33 -15.80
N LYS A 58 18.93 -11.55 -16.02
CA LYS A 58 20.22 -11.69 -15.33
C LYS A 58 20.25 -10.94 -14.00
N VAL A 59 21.26 -11.22 -13.19
CA VAL A 59 21.59 -10.47 -11.97
C VAL A 59 22.88 -9.70 -12.19
N LYS A 60 22.93 -8.42 -11.79
CA LYS A 60 24.17 -7.66 -11.70
C LYS A 60 24.84 -7.96 -10.35
N VAL A 61 26.07 -8.49 -10.39
CA VAL A 61 26.86 -8.75 -9.18
C VAL A 61 27.57 -7.47 -8.77
N GLU A 62 27.24 -6.91 -7.60
CA GLU A 62 27.80 -5.63 -7.13
C GLU A 62 29.34 -5.57 -7.16
N LYS A 63 30.03 -6.65 -6.74
CA LYS A 63 31.50 -6.65 -6.64
C LYS A 63 32.22 -6.68 -7.99
N THR A 64 31.71 -7.45 -8.96
CA THR A 64 32.38 -7.66 -10.26
C THR A 64 31.72 -6.85 -11.38
N GLN A 65 30.54 -6.30 -11.12
CA GLN A 65 29.64 -5.64 -12.09
C GLN A 65 29.19 -6.56 -13.24
N GLU A 66 29.50 -7.86 -13.17
CA GLU A 66 29.15 -8.85 -14.19
C GLU A 66 27.66 -9.20 -14.14
N LEU A 67 27.13 -9.55 -15.31
CA LEU A 67 25.78 -10.10 -15.45
C LEU A 67 25.83 -11.62 -15.43
N VAL A 68 25.21 -12.22 -14.42
CA VAL A 68 25.20 -13.67 -14.20
C VAL A 68 23.78 -14.21 -14.17
N GLU A 69 23.63 -15.53 -14.30
CA GLU A 69 22.35 -16.18 -14.07
C GLU A 69 21.92 -16.06 -12.59
N PRO A 70 20.62 -15.89 -12.31
CA PRO A 70 20.12 -15.97 -10.94
C PRO A 70 20.45 -17.34 -10.32
N LYS A 71 20.98 -17.35 -9.09
CA LYS A 71 21.23 -18.59 -8.32
C LYS A 71 19.98 -19.42 -8.05
N ARG A 72 18.79 -18.85 -8.24
CA ARG A 72 17.48 -19.48 -8.08
C ARG A 72 16.43 -18.66 -8.82
N PRO A 73 15.30 -19.25 -9.23
CA PRO A 73 14.20 -18.51 -9.85
C PRO A 73 13.59 -17.48 -8.89
N ILE A 74 12.99 -16.42 -9.45
CA ILE A 74 12.11 -15.53 -8.69
C ILE A 74 10.84 -16.32 -8.34
N LEU A 75 10.48 -16.34 -7.06
CA LEU A 75 9.27 -16.99 -6.55
C LEU A 75 8.23 -15.94 -6.17
N LEU A 76 6.93 -16.28 -6.17
CA LEU A 76 5.88 -15.34 -5.75
C LEU A 76 6.10 -14.80 -4.32
N ARG A 77 6.59 -15.63 -3.40
CA ARG A 77 6.97 -15.18 -2.04
C ARG A 77 8.05 -14.11 -2.05
N HIS A 78 8.98 -14.14 -3.01
CA HIS A 78 10.04 -13.14 -3.11
C HIS A 78 9.46 -11.78 -3.49
N LEU A 79 8.51 -11.75 -4.42
CA LEU A 79 7.84 -10.52 -4.82
C LEU A 79 7.02 -9.90 -3.67
N LEU A 80 6.30 -10.74 -2.90
CA LEU A 80 5.44 -10.29 -1.79
C LEU A 80 6.20 -9.62 -0.65
N CYS A 81 7.52 -9.78 -0.56
CA CYS A 81 8.34 -9.18 0.47
C CYS A 81 9.62 -8.53 -0.07
N HIS A 82 9.61 -8.10 -1.35
CA HIS A 82 10.72 -7.36 -1.94
C HIS A 82 12.09 -8.07 -1.88
N LEU A 83 12.09 -9.40 -1.95
CA LEU A 83 13.29 -10.24 -2.05
C LEU A 83 13.52 -10.73 -3.49
N SER A 84 12.86 -10.15 -4.49
CA SER A 84 12.96 -10.63 -5.88
C SER A 84 14.26 -10.24 -6.57
N GLY A 85 14.98 -9.25 -6.04
CA GLY A 85 16.09 -8.58 -6.72
C GLY A 85 15.66 -7.51 -7.72
N ILE A 86 14.36 -7.35 -7.98
CA ILE A 86 13.83 -6.30 -8.87
C ILE A 86 13.96 -4.95 -8.18
N GLY A 87 14.68 -4.02 -8.80
CA GLY A 87 14.89 -2.66 -8.31
C GLY A 87 13.70 -1.71 -8.54
N TYR A 88 13.95 -0.45 -8.26
CA TYR A 88 13.07 0.68 -8.55
C TYR A 88 13.83 1.78 -9.28
N ALA A 89 13.09 2.72 -9.86
CA ALA A 89 13.68 3.98 -10.28
C ALA A 89 14.21 4.73 -9.05
N PRO A 90 15.35 5.44 -9.16
CA PRO A 90 15.86 6.28 -8.08
C PRO A 90 14.82 7.32 -7.66
N GLU A 91 14.86 7.72 -6.39
CA GLU A 91 13.98 8.78 -5.93
C GLU A 91 14.33 10.11 -6.60
N VAL A 92 13.36 11.02 -6.64
CA VAL A 92 13.58 12.29 -7.31
C VAL A 92 14.63 13.11 -6.55
N GLY A 93 15.75 13.38 -7.23
CA GLY A 93 16.90 14.09 -6.66
C GLY A 93 18.03 13.15 -6.21
N GLU A 94 17.83 11.83 -6.22
CA GLU A 94 18.92 10.87 -6.09
C GLU A 94 19.71 10.76 -7.41
N PRO A 95 21.03 10.55 -7.33
CA PRO A 95 21.87 10.41 -8.53
C PRO A 95 21.52 9.12 -9.28
N ILE A 96 21.66 9.16 -10.61
CA ILE A 96 21.68 7.95 -11.42
C ILE A 96 23.13 7.46 -11.44
N GLU A 97 23.39 6.37 -10.73
CA GLU A 97 24.75 5.89 -10.47
C GLU A 97 25.30 4.98 -11.58
N ASP A 98 24.42 4.29 -12.32
CA ASP A 98 24.80 3.36 -13.37
C ASP A 98 23.70 3.14 -14.42
N ASP A 99 24.04 2.39 -15.48
CA ASP A 99 23.13 2.06 -16.59
C ASP A 99 21.88 1.28 -16.14
N ILE A 100 21.96 0.51 -15.05
CA ILE A 100 20.80 -0.25 -14.54
C ILE A 100 19.82 0.69 -13.88
N THR A 101 20.32 1.57 -13.02
CA THR A 101 19.54 2.62 -12.35
C THR A 101 18.90 3.55 -13.39
N GLN A 102 19.64 3.89 -14.45
CA GLN A 102 19.12 4.62 -15.62
C GLN A 102 17.99 3.84 -16.31
N ALA A 103 18.15 2.54 -16.54
CA ALA A 103 17.10 1.72 -17.17
C ALA A 103 15.81 1.66 -16.34
N TYR A 104 15.91 1.55 -15.02
CA TYR A 104 14.73 1.62 -14.14
C TYR A 104 14.06 3.00 -14.18
N TRP A 105 14.86 4.07 -14.18
CA TRP A 105 14.39 5.44 -14.33
C TRP A 105 13.63 5.63 -15.66
N ASP A 106 14.22 5.22 -16.77
CA ASP A 106 13.64 5.36 -18.10
C ASP A 106 12.34 4.57 -18.23
N LEU A 107 12.31 3.34 -17.72
CA LEU A 107 11.11 2.50 -17.71
C LEU A 107 9.94 3.19 -16.98
N GLN A 108 10.20 3.77 -15.80
CA GLN A 108 9.20 4.49 -15.03
C GLN A 108 8.69 5.72 -15.80
N HIS A 109 9.60 6.48 -16.42
CA HIS A 109 9.24 7.69 -17.18
C HIS A 109 8.49 7.37 -18.47
N ASP A 110 8.76 6.23 -19.11
CA ASP A 110 8.02 5.78 -20.29
C ASP A 110 6.57 5.42 -19.96
N VAL A 111 6.26 5.00 -18.72
CA VAL A 111 4.87 4.89 -18.24
C VAL A 111 4.23 6.27 -18.13
N GLN A 112 4.91 7.25 -17.52
CA GLN A 112 4.38 8.61 -17.36
C GLN A 112 4.15 9.32 -18.69
N ARG A 113 5.06 9.14 -19.65
CA ARG A 113 4.93 9.64 -21.03
C ARG A 113 3.89 8.85 -21.85
N LYS A 114 3.21 7.89 -21.24
CA LYS A 114 2.21 7.00 -21.87
C LYS A 114 2.78 6.21 -23.06
N LYS A 115 4.08 5.92 -23.10
CA LYS A 115 4.65 4.97 -24.07
C LYS A 115 4.36 3.53 -23.66
N ILE A 116 4.38 3.26 -22.36
CA ILE A 116 3.96 1.98 -21.77
C ILE A 116 2.58 2.16 -21.14
N LYS A 117 1.63 1.31 -21.55
CA LYS A 117 0.21 1.45 -21.19
C LYS A 117 -0.45 0.21 -20.61
N SER A 118 0.33 -0.83 -20.31
CA SER A 118 -0.20 -2.06 -19.73
C SER A 118 0.85 -2.75 -18.87
N LEU A 119 0.37 -3.55 -17.91
CA LEU A 119 1.24 -4.37 -17.07
C LEU A 119 2.04 -5.37 -17.92
N THR A 120 1.45 -5.94 -18.98
CA THR A 120 2.17 -6.82 -19.91
C THR A 120 3.36 -6.13 -20.57
N ALA A 121 3.17 -4.92 -21.12
CA ALA A 121 4.25 -4.18 -21.77
C ALA A 121 5.31 -3.75 -20.76
N PHE A 122 4.87 -3.31 -19.57
CA PHE A 122 5.75 -2.92 -18.48
C PHE A 122 6.63 -4.08 -18.00
N THR A 123 6.05 -5.24 -17.69
CA THR A 123 6.81 -6.39 -17.20
C THR A 123 7.74 -6.98 -18.25
N ARG A 124 7.37 -6.91 -19.53
CA ARG A 124 8.24 -7.32 -20.64
C ARG A 124 9.46 -6.42 -20.78
N ALA A 125 9.29 -5.10 -20.61
CA ALA A 125 10.41 -4.17 -20.61
C ALA A 125 11.27 -4.35 -19.36
N LEU A 126 10.63 -4.49 -18.20
CA LEU A 126 11.28 -4.73 -16.91
C LEU A 126 12.15 -6.00 -16.91
N ALA A 127 11.69 -7.10 -17.52
CA ALA A 127 12.43 -8.35 -17.58
C ALA A 127 13.76 -8.27 -18.35
N LYS A 128 13.97 -7.21 -19.13
CA LYS A 128 15.24 -6.92 -19.82
C LYS A 128 16.26 -6.18 -18.94
N ILE A 129 15.81 -5.61 -17.83
CA ILE A 129 16.67 -4.90 -16.87
C ILE A 129 17.22 -5.95 -15.89
N PRO A 130 18.54 -6.03 -15.67
CA PRO A 130 19.07 -6.99 -14.70
C PRO A 130 18.58 -6.71 -13.27
N LEU A 131 18.48 -7.78 -12.48
CA LEU A 131 18.17 -7.71 -11.05
C LEU A 131 19.36 -7.08 -10.31
N CYS A 132 19.06 -6.31 -9.27
CA CYS A 132 20.05 -5.69 -8.39
C CYS A 132 20.72 -6.71 -7.44
N ASP A 133 20.07 -7.85 -7.18
CA ASP A 133 20.66 -8.98 -6.46
C ASP A 133 19.93 -10.29 -6.81
N HIS A 134 20.48 -11.43 -6.40
CA HIS A 134 19.88 -12.74 -6.55
C HIS A 134 18.56 -12.84 -5.78
N PRO A 135 17.52 -13.48 -6.37
CA PRO A 135 16.24 -13.66 -5.69
C PRO A 135 16.41 -14.40 -4.36
N GLY A 136 15.76 -13.91 -3.31
CA GLY A 136 15.78 -14.44 -1.95
C GLY A 136 16.97 -13.99 -1.10
N ASN A 137 17.89 -13.16 -1.63
CA ASN A 137 19.09 -12.74 -0.91
C ASN A 137 18.86 -11.46 -0.08
N GLU A 138 18.80 -10.30 -0.73
CA GLU A 138 18.63 -9.01 -0.08
C GLU A 138 17.23 -8.43 -0.26
N TYR A 139 16.85 -7.56 0.68
CA TYR A 139 15.64 -6.75 0.60
C TYR A 139 15.89 -5.53 -0.29
N ILE A 140 15.21 -5.50 -1.43
CA ILE A 140 15.28 -4.41 -2.40
C ILE A 140 13.86 -3.96 -2.72
N TYR A 141 13.50 -2.79 -2.18
CA TYR A 141 12.20 -2.20 -2.48
C TYR A 141 12.13 -1.82 -3.96
N GLY A 142 11.07 -2.24 -4.64
CA GLY A 142 11.10 -2.36 -6.09
C GLY A 142 9.75 -2.59 -6.76
N PHE A 143 9.74 -2.78 -8.08
CA PHE A 143 8.52 -2.98 -8.89
C PHE A 143 7.86 -4.36 -8.70
N SER A 144 8.25 -5.09 -7.65
CA SER A 144 7.77 -6.44 -7.35
C SER A 144 6.24 -6.54 -7.26
N PHE A 145 5.57 -5.52 -6.75
CA PHE A 145 4.11 -5.51 -6.62
C PHE A 145 3.38 -5.14 -7.92
N ASP A 146 4.04 -4.42 -8.83
CA ASP A 146 3.53 -4.22 -10.19
C ASP A 146 3.63 -5.53 -10.98
N VAL A 147 4.73 -6.26 -10.82
CA VAL A 147 4.87 -7.63 -11.34
C VAL A 147 3.81 -8.57 -10.78
N LEU A 148 3.52 -8.51 -9.46
CA LEU A 148 2.40 -9.27 -8.89
C LEU A 148 1.05 -8.86 -9.48
N GLY A 149 0.87 -7.57 -9.80
CA GLY A 149 -0.28 -7.09 -10.57
C GLY A 149 -0.43 -7.86 -11.89
N ARG A 150 0.66 -8.02 -12.64
CA ARG A 150 0.64 -8.80 -13.90
C ARG A 150 0.37 -10.29 -13.66
N VAL A 151 0.98 -10.89 -12.64
CA VAL A 151 0.73 -12.29 -12.25
C VAL A 151 -0.76 -12.50 -11.95
N LEU A 152 -1.39 -11.57 -11.24
CA LEU A 152 -2.83 -11.62 -10.94
C LEU A 152 -3.70 -11.54 -12.21
N GLU A 153 -3.31 -10.75 -13.22
CA GLU A 153 -4.01 -10.74 -14.51
C GLU A 153 -3.93 -12.10 -15.22
N VAL A 154 -2.75 -12.73 -15.21
CA VAL A 154 -2.50 -14.04 -15.82
C VAL A 154 -3.32 -15.12 -15.12
N ILE A 155 -3.19 -15.23 -13.79
CA ILE A 155 -3.96 -16.21 -13.00
C ILE A 155 -5.45 -15.96 -13.17
N GLY A 156 -5.89 -14.70 -13.09
CA GLY A 156 -7.30 -14.32 -13.13
C GLY A 156 -7.95 -14.36 -14.52
N GLY A 157 -7.17 -14.36 -15.60
CA GLY A 157 -7.65 -14.30 -16.98
C GLY A 157 -8.37 -12.99 -17.33
N LYS A 158 -8.11 -11.91 -16.59
CA LYS A 158 -8.80 -10.61 -16.71
C LYS A 158 -7.93 -9.47 -16.21
N SER A 159 -8.35 -8.23 -16.48
CA SER A 159 -7.64 -7.04 -16.04
C SER A 159 -7.57 -6.92 -14.51
N LEU A 160 -6.51 -6.29 -14.00
CA LEU A 160 -6.21 -6.24 -12.57
C LEU A 160 -7.32 -5.57 -11.73
N ASP A 161 -8.00 -4.56 -12.26
CA ASP A 161 -9.18 -3.94 -11.64
C ASP A 161 -10.30 -4.97 -11.38
N LYS A 162 -10.61 -5.82 -12.37
CA LYS A 162 -11.62 -6.87 -12.23
C LYS A 162 -11.18 -7.93 -11.23
N VAL A 163 -9.90 -8.31 -11.25
CA VAL A 163 -9.34 -9.27 -10.29
C VAL A 163 -9.44 -8.73 -8.86
N LEU A 164 -8.97 -7.51 -8.59
CA LEU A 164 -9.02 -6.93 -7.24
C LEU A 164 -10.47 -6.70 -6.77
N ASN A 165 -11.34 -6.24 -7.67
CA ASN A 165 -12.74 -6.05 -7.35
C ASN A 165 -13.40 -7.38 -6.94
N GLU A 166 -13.20 -8.45 -7.68
CA GLU A 166 -13.78 -9.77 -7.37
C GLU A 166 -13.15 -10.41 -6.13
N LYS A 167 -11.82 -10.37 -6.02
CA LYS A 167 -11.09 -11.11 -4.98
C LYS A 167 -11.04 -10.39 -3.66
N VAL A 168 -11.13 -9.05 -3.64
CA VAL A 168 -10.90 -8.22 -2.46
C VAL A 168 -12.04 -7.25 -2.22
N PHE A 169 -12.31 -6.33 -3.15
CA PHE A 169 -13.16 -5.18 -2.83
C PHE A 169 -14.65 -5.52 -2.70
N GLN A 170 -15.24 -6.27 -3.63
CA GLN A 170 -16.64 -6.69 -3.52
C GLN A 170 -16.92 -7.54 -2.28
N PRO A 171 -16.14 -8.61 -1.99
CA PRO A 171 -16.37 -9.40 -0.79
C PRO A 171 -16.27 -8.58 0.51
N LEU A 172 -15.29 -7.67 0.60
CA LEU A 172 -15.09 -6.80 1.76
C LEU A 172 -16.00 -5.56 1.78
N LYS A 173 -16.84 -5.38 0.75
CA LYS A 173 -17.71 -4.22 0.55
C LYS A 173 -16.95 -2.88 0.51
N MET A 174 -15.79 -2.87 -0.14
CA MET A 174 -14.94 -1.69 -0.33
C MET A 174 -15.27 -1.01 -1.68
N GLN A 175 -16.43 -0.35 -1.75
CA GLN A 175 -16.99 0.20 -3.00
C GLN A 175 -16.30 1.48 -3.49
N GLU A 176 -15.50 2.10 -2.62
CA GLU A 176 -14.81 3.37 -2.82
C GLU A 176 -13.29 3.18 -3.00
N THR A 177 -12.81 1.93 -3.03
CA THR A 177 -11.44 1.60 -3.39
C THR A 177 -11.34 1.30 -4.89
N LYS A 178 -10.64 2.15 -5.65
CA LYS A 178 -10.61 2.08 -7.12
C LYS A 178 -9.39 2.75 -7.74
N TRP A 179 -9.14 2.48 -9.02
CA TRP A 179 -7.99 3.02 -9.77
C TRP A 179 -8.19 4.44 -10.29
N ALA A 180 -9.44 4.85 -10.51
CA ALA A 180 -9.80 6.17 -11.02
C ALA A 180 -11.17 6.59 -10.50
N LEU A 181 -11.37 7.91 -10.43
CA LEU A 181 -12.60 8.58 -10.03
C LEU A 181 -13.28 9.19 -11.25
N ASN A 182 -14.60 9.14 -11.26
CA ASN A 182 -15.41 9.84 -12.25
C ASN A 182 -15.55 11.32 -11.86
N ARG A 183 -15.98 12.18 -12.79
CA ARG A 183 -16.12 13.63 -12.54
C ARG A 183 -16.98 13.97 -11.32
N GLY A 184 -18.05 13.22 -11.08
CA GLY A 184 -18.94 13.44 -9.93
C GLY A 184 -18.34 13.05 -8.58
N GLU A 185 -17.25 12.27 -8.57
CA GLU A 185 -16.58 11.81 -7.35
C GLU A 185 -15.40 12.70 -6.98
N LEU A 186 -14.83 13.42 -7.95
CA LEU A 186 -13.69 14.31 -7.74
C LEU A 186 -13.85 15.34 -6.61
N PRO A 187 -15.04 15.93 -6.34
CA PRO A 187 -15.19 16.85 -5.21
C PRO A 187 -14.87 16.22 -3.85
N ARG A 188 -14.88 14.88 -3.74
CA ARG A 188 -14.49 14.15 -2.53
C ARG A 188 -13.01 13.79 -2.47
N LEU A 189 -12.23 14.05 -3.53
CA LEU A 189 -10.79 13.80 -3.54
C LEU A 189 -10.07 14.88 -2.74
N ALA A 190 -9.31 14.46 -1.72
CA ALA A 190 -8.44 15.37 -1.01
C ALA A 190 -7.34 15.91 -1.93
N ALA A 191 -7.09 17.21 -1.85
CA ALA A 191 -5.93 17.84 -2.47
C ALA A 191 -4.65 17.27 -1.86
N CYS A 192 -3.60 17.14 -2.67
CA CYS A 192 -2.31 16.66 -2.22
C CYS A 192 -1.35 17.84 -2.03
N TYR A 193 -0.63 17.85 -0.92
CA TYR A 193 0.29 18.93 -0.57
C TYR A 193 1.70 18.43 -0.33
N ALA A 194 2.67 19.35 -0.34
CA ALA A 194 4.02 19.15 0.16
C ALA A 194 4.48 20.43 0.88
N HIS A 195 5.51 20.30 1.69
CA HIS A 195 6.27 21.40 2.21
C HIS A 195 6.94 22.15 1.06
N ARG A 196 7.02 23.47 1.18
CA ARG A 196 7.60 24.35 0.14
C ARG A 196 9.03 23.94 -0.22
N ASP A 197 9.82 23.53 0.76
CA ASP A 197 11.24 23.21 0.52
C ASP A 197 11.40 21.83 -0.14
N THR A 198 10.55 20.85 0.23
CA THR A 198 10.39 19.60 -0.52
C THR A 198 9.98 19.90 -1.97
N TRP A 199 9.03 20.80 -2.18
CA TRP A 199 8.63 21.21 -3.53
C TRP A 199 9.80 21.81 -4.33
N LYS A 200 10.62 22.68 -3.72
CA LYS A 200 11.81 23.23 -4.40
C LYS A 200 12.84 22.16 -4.75
N LYS A 201 13.06 21.17 -3.88
CA LYS A 201 14.05 20.10 -4.11
C LYS A 201 13.58 19.13 -5.18
N ILE A 202 12.34 18.67 -5.06
CA ILE A 202 11.82 17.52 -5.81
C ILE A 202 11.05 17.96 -7.07
N TYR A 203 10.41 19.13 -7.02
CA TYR A 203 9.39 19.53 -7.98
C TYR A 203 9.71 20.86 -8.70
N SER A 204 10.93 21.37 -8.57
CA SER A 204 11.39 22.66 -9.17
C SER A 204 11.41 22.70 -10.69
N HIS A 205 11.48 21.55 -11.36
CA HIS A 205 11.36 21.47 -12.82
C HIS A 205 9.92 21.78 -13.32
N ARG A 206 8.96 21.95 -12.41
CA ARG A 206 7.58 22.33 -12.74
C ARG A 206 7.37 23.83 -12.60
N LYS A 207 6.26 24.31 -13.17
CA LYS A 207 5.83 25.71 -13.00
C LYS A 207 5.75 26.04 -11.51
N PRO A 208 6.33 27.16 -11.06
CA PRO A 208 6.22 27.59 -9.68
C PRO A 208 4.75 27.67 -9.26
N VAL A 209 4.40 27.01 -8.16
CA VAL A 209 3.05 27.07 -7.58
C VAL A 209 3.09 28.03 -6.40
N LYS A 210 2.11 28.94 -6.33
CA LYS A 210 1.96 29.84 -5.19
C LYS A 210 1.63 29.01 -3.94
N PRO A 211 2.38 29.14 -2.83
CA PRO A 211 2.03 28.45 -1.60
C PRO A 211 0.64 28.84 -1.11
N VAL A 212 -0.14 27.86 -0.68
CA VAL A 212 -1.49 28.02 -0.11
C VAL A 212 -1.40 28.58 1.32
N ARG A 213 -0.32 28.19 2.02
CA ARG A 213 0.13 28.75 3.30
C ARG A 213 1.65 28.93 3.21
N PRO A 214 2.32 29.70 4.11
CA PRO A 214 3.75 30.03 3.97
C PRO A 214 4.67 28.86 3.59
N ASN A 215 4.39 27.68 4.15
CA ASN A 215 5.19 26.47 3.97
C ASN A 215 4.42 25.30 3.32
N LEU A 216 3.22 25.53 2.77
CA LEU A 216 2.37 24.47 2.22
C LEU A 216 2.04 24.76 0.76
N VAL A 217 2.40 23.84 -0.13
CA VAL A 217 2.19 23.94 -1.57
C VAL A 217 1.31 22.80 -2.03
N ARG A 218 0.29 23.09 -2.86
CA ARG A 218 -0.51 22.06 -3.53
C ARG A 218 0.27 21.48 -4.70
N ILE A 219 0.30 20.16 -4.82
CA ILE A 219 1.23 19.46 -5.71
C ILE A 219 0.54 18.63 -6.80
N ASP A 220 -0.78 18.49 -6.73
CA ASP A 220 -1.61 17.67 -7.62
C ASP A 220 -2.43 18.46 -8.64
N GLY A 221 -1.99 19.69 -8.96
CA GLY A 221 -2.64 20.61 -9.89
C GLY A 221 -3.23 21.84 -9.21
N GLU A 222 -3.99 22.65 -9.95
CA GLU A 222 -4.67 23.83 -9.40
C GLU A 222 -6.05 23.47 -8.85
N ALA A 223 -6.66 22.40 -9.35
CA ALA A 223 -7.95 21.88 -8.90
C ALA A 223 -8.03 20.34 -9.03
N GLN A 224 -9.04 19.72 -8.40
CA GLN A 224 -9.23 18.26 -8.42
C GLN A 224 -9.38 17.69 -9.84
N LYS A 225 -9.85 18.49 -10.81
CA LYS A 225 -9.98 18.11 -12.23
C LYS A 225 -8.64 17.84 -12.94
N ASP A 226 -7.55 18.37 -12.39
CA ASP A 226 -6.18 18.18 -12.90
C ASP A 226 -5.53 16.90 -12.34
N SER A 227 -6.22 16.25 -11.40
CA SER A 227 -5.72 15.06 -10.73
C SER A 227 -5.53 13.91 -11.70
N HIS A 228 -4.37 13.27 -11.61
CA HIS A 228 -4.09 12.00 -12.25
C HIS A 228 -4.91 10.81 -11.70
N TRP A 229 -5.95 11.02 -10.90
CA TRP A 229 -6.93 9.98 -10.58
C TRP A 229 -8.27 10.22 -11.25
N LEU A 230 -8.44 11.28 -12.04
CA LEU A 230 -9.61 11.41 -12.89
C LEU A 230 -9.57 10.35 -14.01
N GLN A 231 -10.69 9.69 -14.24
CA GLN A 231 -10.89 8.76 -15.34
C GLN A 231 -10.50 9.40 -16.70
N GLY A 232 -9.66 8.70 -17.46
CA GLY A 232 -9.02 9.16 -18.69
C GLY A 232 -7.65 9.81 -18.50
N GLN A 233 -7.33 10.26 -17.28
CA GLN A 233 -6.03 10.86 -16.93
C GLN A 233 -5.15 9.93 -16.10
N GLN A 234 -5.73 8.88 -15.51
CA GLN A 234 -5.05 8.00 -14.56
C GLN A 234 -3.86 7.26 -15.12
N CYS A 235 -3.07 6.68 -14.21
CA CYS A 235 -1.98 5.78 -14.55
C CYS A 235 -2.44 4.73 -15.54
N SER A 236 -1.79 4.72 -16.70
CA SER A 236 -2.01 3.71 -17.74
C SER A 236 -1.66 2.32 -17.21
N LEU A 237 -0.74 2.26 -16.25
CA LEU A 237 -0.49 1.09 -15.42
C LEU A 237 -1.45 1.07 -14.24
N MET A 238 -2.15 -0.04 -14.03
CA MET A 238 -2.74 -0.37 -12.73
C MET A 238 -1.61 -0.77 -11.76
N SER A 239 -0.84 0.23 -11.32
CA SER A 239 0.38 0.02 -10.53
C SER A 239 0.08 -0.61 -9.18
N GLY A 240 0.34 -1.90 -9.04
CA GLY A 240 0.19 -2.64 -7.79
C GLY A 240 1.20 -2.18 -6.72
N GLY A 241 2.37 -1.71 -7.15
CA GLY A 241 3.36 -1.08 -6.29
C GLY A 241 2.95 0.32 -5.83
N GLY A 242 2.06 0.98 -6.56
CA GLY A 242 1.56 2.29 -6.23
C GLY A 242 2.31 3.41 -6.92
N PHE A 243 3.54 3.72 -6.51
CA PHE A 243 4.18 4.98 -6.89
C PHE A 243 4.90 4.93 -8.24
N MET A 244 4.31 5.45 -9.31
CA MET A 244 4.87 5.42 -10.66
C MET A 244 5.37 6.80 -11.11
N GLY A 245 6.60 7.13 -10.76
CA GLY A 245 7.18 8.45 -11.03
C GLY A 245 6.53 9.49 -10.13
N TYR A 246 6.19 10.64 -10.70
CA TYR A 246 5.64 11.77 -9.96
C TYR A 246 4.13 11.67 -9.74
N LEU A 247 3.68 11.61 -8.47
CA LEU A 247 2.28 11.65 -8.04
C LEU A 247 1.33 10.87 -8.95
N TYR A 248 1.70 9.64 -9.28
CA TYR A 248 0.99 8.84 -10.27
C TYR A 248 1.00 7.38 -9.84
N GLY A 249 -0.06 6.66 -10.17
CA GLY A 249 -0.19 5.22 -9.89
C GLY A 249 -0.70 4.89 -8.49
N GLY A 250 -1.26 3.68 -8.38
CA GLY A 250 -1.89 3.18 -7.17
C GLY A 250 -3.38 3.50 -7.09
N LEU A 251 -4.03 2.93 -6.09
CA LEU A 251 -5.46 3.13 -5.85
C LEU A 251 -5.73 4.47 -5.18
N VAL A 252 -6.99 4.91 -5.26
CA VAL A 252 -7.61 5.75 -4.23
C VAL A 252 -8.46 4.87 -3.32
N SER A 253 -8.59 5.28 -2.07
CA SER A 253 -9.49 4.65 -1.09
C SER A 253 -10.00 5.69 -0.10
N THR A 254 -10.87 5.26 0.81
CA THR A 254 -11.37 6.06 1.93
C THR A 254 -10.96 5.42 3.26
N VAL A 255 -11.00 6.19 4.35
CA VAL A 255 -10.72 5.66 5.69
C VAL A 255 -11.70 4.54 6.04
N LEU A 256 -12.99 4.67 5.65
CA LEU A 256 -14.00 3.65 5.90
C LEU A 256 -13.69 2.32 5.21
N ASP A 257 -13.32 2.35 3.92
CA ASP A 257 -13.06 1.14 3.17
C ASP A 257 -11.79 0.44 3.62
N THR A 258 -10.71 1.19 3.84
CA THR A 258 -9.49 0.63 4.42
C THR A 258 -9.74 0.11 5.84
N GLY A 259 -10.63 0.74 6.61
CA GLY A 259 -11.09 0.23 7.90
C GLY A 259 -11.71 -1.16 7.82
N LYS A 260 -12.51 -1.46 6.78
CA LYS A 260 -13.09 -2.81 6.58
C LYS A 260 -12.01 -3.86 6.33
N PHE A 261 -11.02 -3.53 5.51
CA PHE A 261 -9.86 -4.39 5.25
C PHE A 261 -9.05 -4.68 6.52
N VAL A 262 -8.71 -3.63 7.26
CA VAL A 262 -7.94 -3.72 8.51
C VAL A 262 -8.69 -4.54 9.55
N GLN A 263 -10.01 -4.34 9.69
CA GLN A 263 -10.82 -5.14 10.59
C GLN A 263 -10.85 -6.63 10.21
N MET A 264 -10.88 -6.97 8.92
CA MET A 264 -10.82 -8.36 8.47
C MET A 264 -9.50 -9.01 8.89
N LEU A 265 -8.37 -8.30 8.76
CA LEU A 265 -7.06 -8.78 9.20
C LEU A 265 -7.00 -8.94 10.72
N MET A 266 -7.41 -7.93 11.49
CA MET A 266 -7.47 -8.02 12.97
C MET A 266 -8.29 -9.21 13.46
N LYS A 267 -9.38 -9.53 12.75
CA LYS A 267 -10.25 -10.67 13.05
C LYS A 267 -9.79 -11.97 12.38
N LYS A 268 -8.50 -12.08 12.04
CA LYS A 268 -7.87 -13.30 11.52
C LYS A 268 -8.62 -13.88 10.33
N GLY A 269 -9.03 -13.00 9.41
CA GLY A 269 -9.69 -13.34 8.15
C GLY A 269 -11.21 -13.31 8.19
N VAL A 270 -11.84 -12.79 9.25
CA VAL A 270 -13.31 -12.72 9.39
C VAL A 270 -13.82 -11.29 9.19
N MET A 271 -14.80 -11.13 8.30
CA MET A 271 -15.39 -9.82 8.00
C MET A 271 -16.34 -9.36 9.12
N MET A 272 -16.76 -8.09 9.07
CA MET A 272 -17.71 -7.52 10.05
C MET A 272 -19.02 -8.31 10.15
N ASN A 273 -19.51 -8.87 9.05
CA ASN A 273 -20.74 -9.66 9.01
C ASN A 273 -20.56 -11.11 9.50
N GLY A 274 -19.40 -11.46 10.06
CA GLY A 274 -19.09 -12.80 10.57
C GLY A 274 -18.69 -13.82 9.50
N LYS A 275 -18.78 -13.50 8.20
CA LYS A 275 -18.35 -14.41 7.14
C LYS A 275 -16.82 -14.44 7.05
N ARG A 276 -16.26 -15.64 6.84
CA ARG A 276 -14.83 -15.85 6.62
C ARG A 276 -14.44 -15.40 5.21
N PHE A 277 -13.44 -14.54 5.13
CA PHE A 277 -12.82 -14.06 3.90
C PHE A 277 -11.45 -14.72 3.65
N LEU A 278 -10.64 -14.91 4.69
CA LEU A 278 -9.38 -15.68 4.64
C LEU A 278 -9.35 -16.70 5.78
N LYS A 279 -8.66 -17.82 5.60
CA LYS A 279 -8.31 -18.74 6.70
C LYS A 279 -7.40 -18.01 7.69
N ALA A 280 -7.56 -18.31 8.98
CA ALA A 280 -6.71 -17.72 10.01
C ALA A 280 -5.22 -18.06 9.80
N SER A 281 -4.92 -19.26 9.30
CA SER A 281 -3.56 -19.69 8.94
C SER A 281 -2.98 -18.86 7.79
N THR A 282 -3.79 -18.47 6.82
CA THR A 282 -3.38 -17.60 5.70
C THR A 282 -3.04 -16.21 6.20
N VAL A 283 -3.87 -15.64 7.07
CA VAL A 283 -3.57 -14.33 7.70
C VAL A 283 -2.28 -14.42 8.52
N ALA A 284 -2.10 -15.46 9.34
CA ALA A 284 -0.86 -15.68 10.09
C ALA A 284 0.38 -15.81 9.17
N GLN A 285 0.22 -16.41 7.99
CA GLN A 285 1.29 -16.49 6.99
C GLN A 285 1.61 -15.11 6.40
N MET A 286 0.61 -14.25 6.18
CA MET A 286 0.79 -12.89 5.67
C MET A 286 1.49 -11.97 6.67
N GLU A 287 1.32 -12.22 7.97
CA GLU A 287 1.89 -11.42 9.06
C GLU A 287 3.34 -11.80 9.42
N LYS A 288 3.80 -12.97 8.97
CA LYS A 288 5.11 -13.52 9.33
C LYS A 288 6.24 -12.70 8.69
N ASN A 289 7.22 -12.32 9.52
CA ASN A 289 8.47 -11.70 9.04
C ASN A 289 9.17 -12.60 8.01
N ARG A 290 9.63 -12.00 6.92
CA ARG A 290 10.25 -12.69 5.78
C ARG A 290 11.73 -12.42 5.63
N ILE A 291 12.26 -11.40 6.29
CA ILE A 291 13.66 -11.01 6.15
C ILE A 291 14.42 -11.19 7.46
N ARG A 292 15.71 -11.57 7.37
CA ARG A 292 16.54 -11.85 8.55
C ARG A 292 17.30 -10.62 9.06
N LYS A 293 17.74 -9.77 8.14
CA LYS A 293 18.55 -8.57 8.39
C LYS A 293 17.76 -7.34 7.93
N GLY A 294 17.95 -6.22 8.62
CA GLY A 294 17.23 -4.97 8.35
C GLY A 294 15.85 -4.90 9.00
N ASP A 295 15.05 -3.93 8.56
CA ASP A 295 13.70 -3.69 9.07
C ASP A 295 12.77 -4.86 8.73
N LYS A 296 12.08 -5.41 9.71
CA LYS A 296 11.23 -6.59 9.51
C LYS A 296 10.10 -6.28 8.52
N VAL A 297 9.85 -7.19 7.58
CA VAL A 297 8.81 -7.05 6.54
C VAL A 297 8.01 -8.33 6.42
N ASN A 298 6.71 -8.19 6.20
CA ASN A 298 5.81 -9.29 5.85
C ASN A 298 5.06 -9.01 4.54
N PHE A 299 4.06 -9.82 4.18
CA PHE A 299 3.37 -9.64 2.89
C PHE A 299 2.45 -8.41 2.85
N LEU A 300 2.16 -7.82 4.00
CA LEU A 300 1.25 -6.70 4.17
C LEU A 300 1.99 -5.38 4.38
N GLY A 301 3.31 -5.40 4.53
CA GLY A 301 4.14 -4.21 4.73
C GLY A 301 5.19 -4.40 5.83
N ASN A 302 5.57 -3.29 6.46
CA ASN A 302 6.62 -3.26 7.47
C ASN A 302 6.09 -3.75 8.82
N ILE A 303 6.98 -4.33 9.61
CA ILE A 303 6.75 -4.76 10.99
C ILE A 303 7.52 -3.84 11.93
N GLY A 304 6.81 -3.31 12.91
CA GLY A 304 7.37 -2.57 14.03
C GLY A 304 7.88 -1.18 13.67
N THR A 305 7.29 -0.55 12.65
CA THR A 305 7.65 0.81 12.22
C THR A 305 7.45 1.85 13.32
N TYR A 306 6.45 1.68 14.18
CA TYR A 306 6.13 2.63 15.25
C TYR A 306 6.16 2.02 16.65
N ARG A 307 5.94 0.71 16.77
CA ARG A 307 6.05 -0.01 18.06
C ARG A 307 6.88 -1.27 17.90
N HIS A 308 7.80 -1.51 18.83
CA HIS A 308 8.71 -2.65 18.76
C HIS A 308 7.98 -4.00 18.55
N GLY A 309 8.32 -4.68 17.46
CA GLY A 309 8.15 -6.12 17.22
C GLY A 309 6.74 -6.65 16.92
N HIS A 310 5.68 -6.04 17.45
CA HIS A 310 4.32 -6.60 17.41
C HIS A 310 3.41 -5.96 16.36
N GLU A 311 3.64 -4.69 16.04
CA GLU A 311 2.89 -3.95 15.02
C GLU A 311 3.27 -4.45 13.61
N TYR A 312 2.31 -4.51 12.70
CA TYR A 312 2.58 -4.47 11.26
C TYR A 312 1.61 -3.53 10.56
N GLY A 313 2.03 -2.97 9.42
CA GLY A 313 1.21 -2.01 8.70
C GLY A 313 1.84 -1.55 7.40
N MET A 314 1.14 -0.66 6.70
CA MET A 314 1.60 -0.10 5.44
C MET A 314 1.33 1.39 5.35
N GLY A 315 2.36 2.12 4.89
CA GLY A 315 2.27 3.53 4.54
C GLY A 315 2.23 3.77 3.03
N GLY A 316 1.57 4.83 2.62
CA GLY A 316 1.67 5.43 1.30
C GLY A 316 2.51 6.70 1.31
N ALA A 317 3.07 7.07 0.16
CA ALA A 317 3.90 8.26 -0.01
C ALA A 317 3.19 9.56 0.40
N ALA A 318 1.86 9.64 0.27
CA ALA A 318 1.06 10.77 0.73
C ALA A 318 0.64 10.68 2.20
N CYS A 319 1.41 9.96 3.03
CA CYS A 319 1.18 9.77 4.46
C CYS A 319 -0.18 9.12 4.81
N THR A 320 -0.76 8.33 3.90
CA THR A 320 -1.78 7.35 4.26
C THR A 320 -1.13 6.23 5.06
N TYR A 321 -1.78 5.77 6.13
CA TYR A 321 -1.22 4.69 6.93
C TYR A 321 -2.32 3.87 7.59
N TRP A 322 -2.03 2.59 7.75
CA TRP A 322 -2.77 1.74 8.66
C TRP A 322 -1.80 0.76 9.32
N SER A 323 -2.14 0.32 10.51
CA SER A 323 -1.41 -0.74 11.20
C SER A 323 -2.26 -1.47 12.21
N ILE A 324 -1.81 -2.67 12.55
CA ILE A 324 -2.41 -3.55 13.54
C ILE A 324 -1.34 -3.90 14.55
N ASP A 325 -1.63 -3.63 15.81
CA ASP A 325 -0.87 -4.13 16.95
C ASP A 325 -1.49 -5.46 17.39
N ARG A 326 -0.71 -6.54 17.23
CA ARG A 326 -1.14 -7.90 17.54
C ARG A 326 -1.19 -8.19 19.05
N GLU A 327 -0.44 -7.44 19.85
CA GLU A 327 -0.39 -7.63 21.30
C GLU A 327 -1.65 -7.05 21.94
N ASP A 328 -1.98 -5.81 21.58
CA ASP A 328 -3.14 -5.12 22.14
C ASP A 328 -4.44 -5.41 21.39
N GLU A 329 -4.39 -6.12 20.26
CA GLU A 329 -5.50 -6.32 19.33
C GLU A 329 -6.16 -4.98 18.96
N THR A 330 -5.32 -3.99 18.64
CA THR A 330 -5.74 -2.64 18.24
C THR A 330 -5.28 -2.36 16.83
N ALA A 331 -5.99 -1.47 16.15
CA ALA A 331 -5.56 -0.97 14.86
C ALA A 331 -5.78 0.53 14.76
N ALA A 332 -4.94 1.14 13.95
CA ALA A 332 -5.05 2.53 13.57
C ALA A 332 -5.20 2.61 12.05
N VAL A 333 -6.11 3.46 11.58
CA VAL A 333 -6.20 3.87 10.18
C VAL A 333 -6.26 5.39 10.18
N TRP A 334 -5.28 6.02 9.56
CA TRP A 334 -5.27 7.47 9.42
C TRP A 334 -4.80 7.85 8.03
N PHE A 335 -5.51 8.77 7.40
CA PHE A 335 -5.12 9.32 6.11
C PHE A 335 -4.87 10.82 6.24
N THR A 336 -3.79 11.26 5.64
CA THR A 336 -3.59 12.63 5.18
C THR A 336 -3.23 12.57 3.69
N GLN A 337 -3.02 13.72 3.04
CA GLN A 337 -2.55 13.81 1.65
C GLN A 337 -1.40 14.81 1.58
N HIS A 338 -0.26 14.34 2.07
CA HIS A 338 0.95 15.14 2.17
C HIS A 338 2.16 14.31 1.77
N VAL A 339 2.88 14.75 0.75
CA VAL A 339 4.09 14.13 0.23
C VAL A 339 5.26 15.01 0.60
N ASP A 340 5.67 14.87 1.86
CA ASP A 340 7.03 15.20 2.22
C ASP A 340 7.79 13.90 2.19
N MET A 341 8.83 13.83 1.37
CA MET A 341 9.90 12.88 1.55
C MET A 341 10.97 13.63 2.35
N PRO A 342 10.77 13.85 3.67
CA PRO A 342 11.77 14.55 4.45
C PRO A 342 13.02 13.70 4.56
N GLU A 343 14.16 14.32 4.80
CA GLU A 343 15.37 13.60 5.19
C GLU A 343 15.07 12.82 6.49
N VAL A 344 15.71 11.66 6.66
CA VAL A 344 15.43 10.68 7.74
C VAL A 344 15.43 11.33 9.15
N GLU A 345 16.14 12.45 9.34
CA GLU A 345 16.16 13.21 10.60
C GLU A 345 14.90 14.03 10.86
N GLU A 346 14.28 14.63 9.85
CA GLU A 346 13.00 15.34 9.97
C GLU A 346 11.84 14.35 10.17
N MET A 347 11.97 13.11 9.67
CA MET A 347 11.05 12.03 10.01
C MET A 347 11.03 11.75 11.52
N LYS A 348 12.11 11.96 12.29
CA LYS A 348 12.12 11.73 13.75
C LYS A 348 11.00 12.52 14.44
N GLY A 349 10.79 13.79 14.09
CA GLY A 349 9.72 14.62 14.66
C GLY A 349 8.29 14.18 14.26
N VAL A 350 8.11 13.65 13.05
CA VAL A 350 6.83 13.08 12.58
C VAL A 350 6.58 11.70 13.21
N HIS A 351 7.61 10.87 13.35
CA HIS A 351 7.55 9.60 14.07
C HIS A 351 7.24 9.81 15.55
N HIS A 352 7.80 10.84 16.21
CA HIS A 352 7.43 11.21 17.57
C HIS A 352 5.93 11.55 17.67
N LYS A 353 5.40 12.41 16.80
CA LYS A 353 3.95 12.73 16.79
C LYS A 353 3.06 11.51 16.48
N LYS A 354 3.54 10.56 15.67
CA LYS A 354 2.83 9.30 15.39
C LYS A 354 2.92 8.31 16.56
N ALA A 355 4.04 8.27 17.29
CA ALA A 355 4.18 7.52 18.54
C ALA A 355 3.23 8.08 19.62
N ASP A 356 3.05 9.41 19.67
CA ASP A 356 2.06 10.06 20.55
C ASP A 356 0.63 9.63 20.21
N LEU A 357 0.28 9.53 18.92
CA LEU A 357 -1.03 9.03 18.48
C LEU A 357 -1.30 7.61 19.01
N TRP A 358 -0.29 6.73 18.94
CA TRP A 358 -0.39 5.38 19.47
C TRP A 358 -0.53 5.38 21.00
N ALA A 359 0.27 6.18 21.72
CA ALA A 359 0.15 6.33 23.16
C ALA A 359 -1.27 6.77 23.57
N MET A 360 -1.86 7.72 22.84
CA MET A 360 -3.24 8.15 23.03
C MET A 360 -4.25 7.02 22.74
N LEU A 361 -4.10 6.29 21.64
CA LEU A 361 -4.98 5.19 21.25
C LEU A 361 -4.98 4.07 22.31
N HIS A 362 -3.79 3.66 22.78
CA HIS A 362 -3.67 2.63 23.81
C HIS A 362 -4.30 3.06 25.13
N LYS A 363 -4.11 4.32 25.54
CA LYS A 363 -4.78 4.86 26.74
C LYS A 363 -6.30 4.76 26.59
N ALA A 364 -6.84 5.14 25.44
CA ALA A 364 -8.28 5.07 25.16
C ALA A 364 -8.81 3.62 25.14
N VAL A 365 -8.07 2.69 24.54
CA VAL A 365 -8.47 1.26 24.48
C VAL A 365 -8.42 0.61 25.86
N LYS A 366 -7.35 0.84 26.64
CA LYS A 366 -7.24 0.35 28.03
C LYS A 366 -8.37 0.88 28.90
N GLU A 367 -8.68 2.18 28.79
CA GLU A 367 -9.82 2.83 29.47
C GLU A 367 -11.15 2.15 29.08
N THR A 368 -11.38 1.93 27.79
CA THR A 368 -12.62 1.32 27.27
C THR A 368 -12.77 -0.13 27.71
N ARG A 369 -11.68 -0.92 27.70
CA ARG A 369 -11.65 -2.30 28.21
C ARG A 369 -11.96 -2.35 29.70
N ARG A 370 -11.34 -1.48 30.51
CA ARG A 370 -11.62 -1.35 31.95
C ARG A 370 -13.09 -1.02 32.22
N ARG A 371 -13.66 -0.05 31.50
CA ARG A 371 -15.08 0.30 31.60
C ARG A 371 -16.00 -0.87 31.22
N SER A 372 -15.66 -1.60 30.16
CA SER A 372 -16.43 -2.76 29.70
C SER A 372 -16.38 -3.94 30.69
N GLN A 373 -15.21 -4.20 31.28
CA GLN A 373 -15.05 -5.18 32.36
C GLN A 373 -15.84 -4.77 33.61
N LYS A 374 -15.77 -3.49 34.03
CA LYS A 374 -16.53 -2.95 35.16
C LYS A 374 -18.04 -3.03 34.94
N ARG A 375 -18.53 -2.84 33.72
CA ARG A 375 -19.94 -3.03 33.35
C ARG A 375 -20.37 -4.50 33.40
N ARG A 376 -19.49 -5.43 33.03
CA ARG A 376 -19.74 -6.88 33.13
C ARG A 376 -19.71 -7.38 34.58
N SER A 377 -18.84 -6.82 35.43
CA SER A 377 -18.77 -7.16 36.86
C SER A 377 -19.95 -6.58 37.66
N ASN A 378 -20.47 -5.42 37.26
CA ASN A 378 -21.57 -4.75 37.95
C ASN A 378 -22.96 -5.14 37.41
N GLY A 379 -23.11 -6.38 36.91
CA GLY A 379 -24.28 -6.81 36.12
C GLY A 379 -25.64 -6.36 36.66
N VAL A 380 -26.31 -5.47 35.93
CA VAL A 380 -27.77 -5.35 35.92
C VAL A 380 -28.25 -6.05 34.66
N ILE A 381 -28.51 -7.36 34.78
CA ILE A 381 -29.41 -8.08 33.88
C ILE A 381 -30.70 -8.27 34.69
N PRO A 382 -31.82 -7.61 34.38
CA PRO A 382 -33.08 -8.00 34.98
C PRO A 382 -33.47 -9.35 34.37
N VAL A 383 -33.31 -10.41 35.16
CA VAL A 383 -33.91 -11.71 34.87
C VAL A 383 -35.42 -11.50 34.84
N LYS A 384 -36.03 -11.46 33.65
CA LYS A 384 -37.48 -11.60 33.51
C LYS A 384 -37.85 -12.98 34.05
N LYS A 385 -38.33 -13.04 35.30
CA LYS A 385 -39.01 -14.23 35.85
C LYS A 385 -40.17 -14.56 34.91
N LYS A 386 -40.08 -15.69 34.20
CA LYS A 386 -41.23 -16.33 33.57
C LYS A 386 -42.23 -16.64 34.68
N GLY A 387 -43.41 -16.01 34.63
CA GLY A 387 -44.53 -16.34 35.48
C GLY A 387 -44.91 -17.81 35.29
N LYS A 388 -44.89 -18.56 36.39
CA LYS A 388 -45.52 -19.88 36.48
C LYS A 388 -47.03 -19.68 36.37
N ARG A 389 -47.66 -20.38 35.43
CA ARG A 389 -49.08 -20.73 35.50
C ARG A 389 -49.32 -21.53 36.79
N ALA A 390 -50.36 -21.18 37.53
CA ALA A 390 -51.00 -22.07 38.49
C ALA A 390 -52.48 -22.17 38.11
N LYS A 391 -52.92 -23.44 38.10
CA LYS A 391 -54.24 -24.07 37.92
C LYS A 391 -55.45 -23.18 37.65
#